data_AF-A0A357CZW8-F1
#
_entry.id   AF-A0A357CZW8-F1
#
_cell.length_a   1.000
_cell.length_b   1.000
_cell.length_c   1.000
_cell.angle_alpha   90.00
_cell.angle_beta   90.00
_cell.angle_gamma   90.00
#
_symmetry.space_group_name_H-M   'P 1'
#
loop_
_entity.id
_entity.type
_entity.pdbx_description
1 polymer ?
#
loop_
_entity_poly.entity_id
_entity_poly.type
_entity_poly.pdbx_seq_one_letter_code
_entity_poly.pdbx_strand_id
1 'polypeptide(L)'
;MSALENQVDWYKPILAARPEWTLVGQYIDEGITGTSAEKRPQFMKMIRDAKQKTFDMIITREVSRFARNTVDTLQYTRELKSRGVEVFFINDNIKT
;
A
#
# COMPACT_ATOMS: atom_id res chain seq x y z
N MET A 1 -16.58 -15.85 6.15
CA MET A 1 -15.71 -14.84 5.53
C MET A 1 -14.31 -15.02 6.05
N SER A 2 -13.33 -15.11 5.16
CA SER A 2 -11.92 -15.20 5.55
C SER A 2 -11.43 -13.84 6.08
N ALA A 3 -10.33 -13.83 6.84
CA ALA A 3 -9.73 -12.59 7.33
C ALA A 3 -9.33 -11.65 6.18
N LEU A 4 -9.07 -12.20 4.99
CA LEU A 4 -8.72 -11.46 3.79
C LEU A 4 -9.92 -10.75 3.17
N GLU A 5 -11.04 -11.47 3.01
CA GLU A 5 -12.28 -10.90 2.49
C GLU A 5 -12.71 -9.70 3.32
N ASN A 6 -12.61 -9.81 4.65
CA ASN A 6 -12.91 -8.71 5.57
C ASN A 6 -11.98 -7.50 5.36
N GLN A 7 -10.71 -7.71 5.00
CA GLN A 7 -9.76 -6.61 4.74
C GLN A 7 -10.04 -5.93 3.41
N VAL A 8 -10.38 -6.69 2.36
CA VAL A 8 -10.74 -6.13 1.05
C VAL A 8 -12.07 -5.37 1.14
N ASP A 9 -13.06 -5.91 1.86
CA ASP A 9 -14.35 -5.29 2.07
C ASP A 9 -14.25 -3.94 2.78
N TRP A 10 -13.26 -3.78 3.66
CA TRP A 10 -13.01 -2.51 4.33
C TRP A 10 -12.62 -1.38 3.36
N TYR A 11 -11.93 -1.68 2.25
CA TYR A 11 -11.57 -0.69 1.24
C TYR A 11 -12.72 -0.36 0.28
N LYS A 12 -13.71 -1.25 0.11
CA LYS A 12 -14.85 -1.05 -0.81
C LYS A 12 -15.58 0.30 -0.62
N PRO A 13 -16.01 0.72 0.59
CA PRO A 13 -16.69 2.01 0.76
C PRO A 13 -15.76 3.20 0.45
N ILE A 14 -14.45 3.06 0.67
CA ILE A 14 -13.46 4.12 0.41
C ILE A 14 -13.30 4.34 -1.10
N LEU A 15 -13.24 3.25 -1.86
CA LEU A 15 -13.19 3.28 -3.33
C LEU A 15 -14.53 3.77 -3.91
N ALA A 16 -15.67 3.31 -3.37
CA ALA A 16 -16.99 3.74 -3.83
C ALA A 16 -17.24 5.24 -3.62
N ALA A 17 -16.67 5.83 -2.57
CA ALA A 17 -16.74 7.27 -2.31
C ALA A 17 -15.85 8.11 -3.25
N ARG A 18 -14.97 7.48 -4.04
CA ARG A 18 -14.00 8.14 -4.92
C ARG A 18 -14.05 7.53 -6.33
N PRO A 19 -15.07 7.87 -7.13
CA PRO A 19 -15.25 7.32 -8.47
C PRO A 19 -14.10 7.67 -9.42
N GLU A 20 -13.27 8.66 -9.09
CA GLU A 20 -12.05 9.01 -9.81
C GLU A 20 -10.92 8.01 -9.60
N TRP A 21 -11.01 7.12 -8.59
CA TRP A 21 -10.01 6.09 -8.34
C TRP A 21 -10.36 4.79 -9.08
N THR A 22 -9.39 4.26 -9.81
CA THR A 22 -9.52 2.96 -10.46
C THR A 22 -8.63 1.95 -9.74
N LEU A 23 -9.23 0.87 -9.22
CA LEU A 23 -8.48 -0.21 -8.62
C LEU A 23 -7.74 -1.01 -9.70
N VAL A 24 -6.43 -0.84 -9.79
CA VAL A 24 -5.58 -1.54 -10.78
C VAL A 24 -4.96 -2.84 -10.28
N GLY A 25 -4.94 -3.05 -8.96
CA GLY A 25 -4.30 -4.22 -8.36
C GLY A 25 -4.41 -4.24 -6.84
N GLN A 26 -4.20 -5.43 -6.26
CA GLN A 26 -4.16 -5.65 -4.82
C GLN A 26 -2.89 -6.42 -4.48
N TYR A 27 -2.16 -5.98 -3.45
CA TYR A 27 -0.90 -6.56 -3.02
C TYR A 27 -1.04 -7.06 -1.59
N ILE A 28 -1.16 -8.37 -1.42
CA ILE A 28 -1.55 -9.01 -0.16
C ILE A 28 -0.46 -9.97 0.31
N ASP A 29 0.15 -9.66 1.46
CA ASP A 29 1.14 -10.50 2.12
C ASP A 29 0.48 -11.22 3.33
N GLU A 30 -0.07 -12.42 3.12
CA GLU A 30 -0.71 -13.22 4.19
C GLU A 30 0.28 -14.04 5.02
N GLY A 31 0.04 -14.17 6.33
CA GLY A 31 0.75 -15.14 7.18
C GLY A 31 2.21 -14.82 7.50
N ILE A 32 2.72 -13.65 7.10
CA ILE A 32 4.12 -13.28 7.35
C ILE A 32 4.24 -12.66 8.75
N THR A 33 4.69 -13.49 9.70
CA THR A 33 5.14 -13.03 11.01
C THR A 33 6.26 -12.00 10.84
N GLY A 34 6.16 -10.89 11.58
CA GLY A 34 7.04 -9.74 11.46
C GLY A 34 8.52 -10.10 11.61
N THR A 35 9.37 -9.76 10.63
CA THR A 35 10.81 -9.43 10.83
C THR A 35 11.49 -8.79 9.61
N SER A 36 11.53 -9.37 8.39
CA SER A 36 12.10 -8.71 7.17
C SER A 36 11.11 -8.31 6.04
N ALA A 37 11.34 -7.17 5.36
CA ALA A 37 10.59 -6.72 4.16
C ALA A 37 10.81 -7.65 2.95
N GLU A 38 11.91 -8.40 2.91
CA GLU A 38 12.17 -9.41 1.86
C GLU A 38 11.19 -10.59 1.93
N LYS A 39 10.58 -10.81 3.10
CA LYS A 39 9.52 -11.82 3.28
C LYS A 39 8.17 -11.34 2.74
N ARG A 40 8.09 -10.15 2.12
CA ARG A 40 6.88 -9.54 1.58
C ARG A 40 6.94 -9.49 0.04
N PRO A 41 6.71 -10.63 -0.65
CA PRO A 41 6.81 -10.68 -2.09
C PRO A 41 5.82 -9.73 -2.78
N GLN A 42 4.61 -9.54 -2.21
CA GLN A 42 3.63 -8.63 -2.81
C GLN A 42 4.00 -7.16 -2.58
N PHE A 43 4.57 -6.81 -1.43
CA PHE A 43 5.13 -5.47 -1.24
C PHE A 43 6.25 -5.17 -2.24
N MET A 44 7.19 -6.09 -2.43
CA MET A 44 8.28 -5.87 -3.40
C MET A 44 7.75 -5.79 -4.85
N LYS A 45 6.71 -6.55 -5.18
CA LYS A 45 6.00 -6.44 -6.46
C LYS A 45 5.33 -5.07 -6.61
N MET A 46 4.62 -4.59 -5.59
CA MET A 46 4.00 -3.27 -5.56
C MET A 46 5.03 -2.16 -5.83
N ILE A 47 6.18 -2.20 -5.16
CA ILE A 47 7.26 -1.23 -5.37
C ILE A 47 7.80 -1.29 -6.80
N ARG A 48 7.94 -2.49 -7.39
CA ARG A 48 8.37 -2.63 -8.79
C ARG A 48 7.34 -2.08 -9.77
N ASP A 49 6.07 -2.36 -9.55
CA ASP A 49 4.97 -1.93 -10.41
C ASP A 49 4.79 -0.40 -10.33
N ALA A 50 4.95 0.17 -9.13
CA ALA A 50 5.05 1.63 -8.94
C ALA A 50 6.21 2.24 -9.75
N LYS A 51 7.38 1.57 -9.78
CA LYS A 51 8.53 2.01 -10.58
C LYS A 51 8.27 1.97 -12.08
N GLN A 52 7.40 1.07 -12.53
CA GLN A 52 6.96 0.95 -13.92
C GLN A 52 5.80 1.91 -14.25
N LYS A 53 5.31 2.70 -13.29
CA LYS A 53 4.18 3.63 -13.44
C LYS A 53 2.89 2.95 -13.92
N THR A 54 2.63 1.73 -13.46
CA THR A 54 1.35 1.05 -13.71
C THR A 54 0.21 1.62 -12.87
N PHE A 55 0.53 2.40 -11.85
CA PHE A 55 -0.37 3.20 -11.02
C PHE A 55 0.36 4.41 -10.45
N ASP A 56 -0.39 5.37 -9.92
CA ASP A 56 0.07 6.64 -9.35
C ASP A 56 -0.24 6.79 -7.85
N MET A 57 -1.04 5.89 -7.27
CA MET A 57 -1.41 5.96 -5.86
C MET A 57 -1.41 4.58 -5.19
N ILE A 58 -0.82 4.52 -4.00
CA ILE A 58 -0.89 3.38 -3.08
C ILE A 58 -1.80 3.76 -1.92
N ILE A 59 -2.74 2.87 -1.60
CA ILE A 59 -3.63 3.04 -0.45
C ILE A 59 -3.31 1.96 0.58
N THR A 60 -3.12 2.39 1.83
CA THR A 60 -2.86 1.49 2.96
C THR A 60 -3.53 2.01 4.22
N ARG A 61 -3.80 1.11 5.16
CA ARG A 61 -4.54 1.46 6.39
C ARG A 61 -3.75 2.36 7.32
N GLU A 62 -2.47 2.05 7.55
CA GLU A 62 -1.61 2.71 8.55
C GLU A 62 -0.14 2.53 8.15
N VAL A 63 0.73 3.40 8.65
CA VAL A 63 2.18 3.36 8.36
C VAL A 63 2.82 1.99 8.65
N SER A 64 2.42 1.35 9.76
CA SER A 64 2.95 0.05 10.17
C SER A 64 2.64 -1.10 9.20
N ARG A 65 1.60 -0.97 8.37
CA ARG A 65 1.25 -1.93 7.30
C ARG A 65 2.05 -1.69 6.02
N PHE A 66 2.54 -0.47 5.84
CA PHE A 66 3.39 -0.12 4.71
C PHE A 66 4.83 -0.55 4.95
N ALA A 67 5.45 -0.14 6.04
CA ALA A 67 6.82 -0.52 6.38
C ALA A 67 7.00 -0.75 7.88
N ARG A 68 8.03 -1.53 8.24
CA ARG A 68 8.23 -1.98 9.63
C ARG A 68 8.96 -0.99 10.53
N ASN A 69 9.60 0.01 9.95
CA ASN A 69 10.27 1.07 10.69
C ASN A 69 10.15 2.41 9.94
N THR A 70 10.41 3.50 10.66
CA THR A 70 10.29 4.87 10.15
C THR A 70 11.30 5.16 9.04
N VAL A 71 12.51 4.58 9.09
CA VAL A 71 13.56 4.80 8.09
C VAL A 71 13.14 4.25 6.73
N ASP A 72 12.69 2.99 6.68
CA ASP A 72 12.16 2.34 5.49
C ASP A 72 10.93 3.08 4.96
N THR A 73 10.02 3.50 5.85
CA THR A 73 8.84 4.28 5.48
C THR A 73 9.25 5.55 4.73
N LEU A 74 10.18 6.33 5.28
CA LEU A 74 10.66 7.57 4.68
C LEU A 74 11.40 7.31 3.36
N GLN A 75 12.19 6.24 3.28
CA GLN A 75 12.93 5.90 2.08
C GLN A 75 12.00 5.52 0.93
N TYR A 76 11.04 4.62 1.16
CA TYR A 76 10.09 4.18 0.13
C TYR A 76 9.14 5.30 -0.28
N THR A 77 8.59 6.06 0.66
CA THR A 77 7.69 7.19 0.34
C THR A 77 8.40 8.25 -0.49
N ARG A 78 9.66 8.60 -0.17
CA ARG A 78 10.46 9.53 -0.98
C ARG A 78 10.77 8.97 -2.37
N GLU A 79 11.15 7.70 -2.47
CA GLU A 79 11.39 7.07 -3.77
C GLU A 79 10.14 7.09 -4.63
N LEU A 80 8.99 6.67 -4.08
CA LEU A 80 7.71 6.66 -4.78
C LEU A 80 7.30 8.07 -5.23
N LYS A 81 7.40 9.05 -4.33
CA LYS A 81 7.09 10.46 -4.63
C LYS A 81 7.97 11.00 -5.77
N SER A 82 9.27 10.70 -5.77
CA SER A 82 10.18 11.09 -6.85
C SER A 82 9.79 10.51 -8.23
N ARG A 83 9.00 9.44 -8.23
CA ARG A 83 8.50 8.77 -9.43
C ARG A 83 7.07 9.16 -9.80
N GLY A 84 6.44 10.03 -9.01
CA GLY A 84 5.06 10.47 -9.18
C GLY A 84 4.03 9.50 -8.60
N VAL A 85 4.44 8.65 -7.66
CA VAL A 85 3.53 7.73 -6.95
C VAL A 85 3.33 8.20 -5.52
N GLU A 86 2.10 8.48 -5.13
CA GLU A 86 1.73 8.93 -3.79
C GLU A 86 1.34 7.74 -2.90
N VAL A 87 1.53 7.87 -1.58
CA VAL A 87 1.06 6.90 -0.59
C VAL A 87 0.02 7.58 0.30
N PHE A 88 -1.16 6.98 0.40
CA PHE A 88 -2.26 7.43 1.23
C PHE A 88 -2.48 6.48 2.40
N PHE A 89 -2.24 6.99 3.61
CA PHE A 89 -2.44 6.30 4.88
C PHE A 89 -3.79 6.71 5.46
N ILE A 90 -4.78 5.81 5.40
CA ILE A 90 -6.18 6.17 5.68
C ILE A 90 -6.40 6.53 7.16
N ASN A 91 -5.91 5.71 8.10
CA ASN A 91 -6.13 5.95 9.52
C ASN A 91 -5.32 7.16 10.02
N ASP A 92 -4.13 7.36 9.45
CA ASP A 92 -3.25 8.46 9.83
C ASP A 92 -3.65 9.78 9.14
N ASN A 93 -4.53 9.71 8.12
CA ASN A 93 -4.90 10.81 7.23
C ASN A 93 -3.68 11.54 6.63
N ILE A 94 -2.64 10.76 6.27
CA ILE A 94 -1.40 11.27 5.68
C ILE A 94 -1.37 10.93 4.20
N LYS A 95 -1.08 11.95 3.37
CA LYS A 95 -0.79 11.81 1.94
C LYS A 95 0.61 12.36 1.67
N THR A 96 1.49 11.54 1.08
CA THR A 96 2.91 11.89 0.86
C THR A 96 3.17 12.42 -0.54
#